data_AF-A0A4Y8CTA6-F1
#
_entry.id   AF-A0A4Y8CTA6-F1
#
_cell.length_a   1.000
_cell.length_b   1.000
_cell.length_c   1.000
_cell.angle_alpha   90.00
_cell.angle_beta   90.00
_cell.angle_gamma   90.00
#
_symmetry.space_group_name_H-M   'P 1'
#
loop_
_entity.id
_entity.type
_entity.pdbx_description
1 polymer ?
#
loop_
_entity_poly.entity_id
_entity_poly.type
_entity_poly.pdbx_seq_one_letter_code
_entity_poly.pdbx_strand_id
1 'polypeptide(L)'
;MCFVWPVIIGSNSNEGAGFITFSNDGPGEAVLYATTQSIIACPVAQEVRARENVGLTIYRCQYTGNFTNISPLLWMGAYHSSELPLLFDMHFLYRSNSTPYEYEVADTMQALWLSFANDPQKAPSTSEITWPVYDSEQDSMLLFAEGDMKTQFVSGERIDGNCTL
;
A
#
# COMPACT_ATOMS: atom_id res chain seq x y z
N MET A 1 29.01 12.07 -7.85
CA MET A 1 27.62 11.74 -8.17
C MET A 1 27.04 11.01 -6.98
N CYS A 2 26.02 11.56 -6.33
CA CYS A 2 25.24 10.80 -5.35
C CYS A 2 24.36 9.83 -6.15
N PHE A 3 24.47 8.54 -5.86
CA PHE A 3 23.54 7.54 -6.39
C PHE A 3 22.19 7.79 -5.71
N VAL A 4 21.17 8.15 -6.48
CA VAL A 4 19.81 8.23 -5.96
C VAL A 4 19.06 7.01 -6.46
N TRP A 5 18.65 6.18 -5.52
CA TRP A 5 18.02 4.89 -5.82
C TRP A 5 16.52 5.08 -5.98
N PRO A 6 15.91 4.50 -7.04
CA PRO A 6 14.47 4.34 -7.13
C PRO A 6 13.89 3.71 -5.86
N VAL A 7 12.64 4.01 -5.53
CA VAL A 7 11.97 3.45 -4.35
C VAL A 7 10.55 2.99 -4.66
N ILE A 8 10.12 1.91 -4.02
CA ILE A 8 8.70 1.63 -3.79
C ILE A 8 8.32 2.27 -2.45
N ILE A 9 7.23 3.02 -2.41
CA ILE A 9 6.75 3.68 -1.20
C ILE A 9 5.23 3.67 -1.19
N GLY A 10 4.63 3.53 0.00
CA GLY A 10 3.18 3.45 0.10
C GLY A 10 2.67 3.45 1.52
N SER A 11 1.38 3.16 1.65
CA SER A 11 0.67 3.04 2.92
C SER A 11 -0.48 2.05 2.79
N ASN A 12 -1.01 1.58 3.90
CA ASN A 12 -2.27 0.87 3.95
C ASN A 12 -3.43 1.88 4.04
N SER A 13 -4.64 1.50 3.64
CA SER A 13 -5.79 2.42 3.67
C SER A 13 -6.31 2.73 5.08
N ASN A 14 -5.97 1.92 6.09
CA ASN A 14 -6.41 2.10 7.47
C ASN A 14 -5.26 1.96 8.49
N GLU A 15 -4.10 2.54 8.18
CA GLU A 15 -2.88 2.52 9.02
C GLU A 15 -3.17 2.78 10.50
N GLY A 16 -4.04 3.75 10.78
CA GLY A 16 -4.38 4.20 12.13
C GLY A 16 -4.89 3.09 13.04
N ALA A 17 -5.51 2.04 12.50
CA ALA A 17 -5.97 0.88 13.27
C ALA A 17 -4.84 0.14 14.02
N GLY A 18 -3.57 0.29 13.58
CA GLY A 18 -2.41 -0.29 14.26
C GLY A 18 -1.80 0.60 15.36
N PHE A 19 -2.21 1.86 15.48
CA PHE A 19 -1.60 2.86 16.37
C PHE A 19 -2.49 3.33 17.52
N ILE A 20 -3.66 2.71 17.67
CA ILE A 20 -4.68 3.06 18.68
C ILE A 20 -4.78 1.99 19.76
N THR A 21 -5.40 2.34 20.89
CA THR A 21 -5.76 1.34 21.90
C THR A 21 -6.83 0.39 21.37
N PHE A 22 -6.59 -0.90 21.54
CA PHE A 22 -7.51 -1.95 21.13
C PHE A 22 -8.83 -1.93 21.93
N SER A 23 -9.95 -2.08 21.21
CA SER A 23 -11.27 -2.43 21.74
C SER A 23 -12.01 -3.31 20.73
N ASN A 24 -13.00 -4.09 21.17
CA ASN A 24 -13.78 -4.92 20.23
C ASN A 24 -14.54 -4.07 19.21
N ASP A 25 -15.07 -2.91 19.64
CA ASP A 25 -15.87 -2.03 18.81
C ASP A 25 -15.04 -1.02 17.98
N GLY A 26 -13.73 -0.92 18.24
CA GLY A 26 -12.84 0.07 17.65
C GLY A 26 -13.09 1.49 18.20
N PRO A 27 -12.32 2.50 17.76
CA PRO A 27 -12.47 3.88 18.23
C PRO A 27 -13.42 4.71 17.36
N GLY A 28 -14.03 4.11 16.33
CA GLY A 28 -14.82 4.78 15.30
C GLY A 28 -13.99 5.31 14.12
N GLU A 29 -14.66 5.47 12.98
CA GLU A 29 -14.03 5.81 11.69
C GLU A 29 -13.29 7.16 11.72
N ALA A 30 -13.82 8.17 12.41
CA ALA A 30 -13.19 9.48 12.48
C ALA A 30 -11.81 9.44 13.15
N VAL A 31 -11.66 8.63 14.21
CA VAL A 31 -10.37 8.45 14.89
C VAL A 31 -9.41 7.67 13.99
N LEU A 32 -9.87 6.56 13.40
CA LEU A 32 -9.08 5.75 12.47
C LEU A 32 -8.56 6.56 11.28
N TYR A 33 -9.43 7.36 10.68
CA TYR A 33 -9.08 8.25 9.57
C TYR A 33 -8.06 9.31 10.02
N ALA A 34 -8.33 10.05 11.10
CA ALA A 34 -7.42 11.09 11.59
C ALA A 34 -6.03 10.52 11.93
N THR A 35 -5.97 9.35 12.57
CA THR A 35 -4.71 8.65 12.89
C THR A 35 -4.00 8.14 11.64
N THR A 36 -4.73 7.59 10.66
CA THR A 36 -4.16 7.15 9.36
C THR A 36 -3.50 8.30 8.63
N GLN A 37 -4.20 9.44 8.50
CA GLN A 37 -3.66 10.63 7.84
C GLN A 37 -2.44 11.18 8.59
N SER A 38 -2.53 11.31 9.91
CA SER A 38 -1.50 11.97 10.72
C SER A 38 -0.21 11.16 10.87
N ILE A 39 -0.28 9.83 10.99
CA ILE A 39 0.90 9.02 11.35
C ILE A 39 1.64 8.50 10.11
N ILE A 40 0.91 8.06 9.08
CA ILE A 40 1.53 7.42 7.92
C ILE A 40 1.17 8.11 6.60
N ALA A 41 -0.12 8.23 6.26
CA ALA A 41 -0.52 8.56 4.90
C ALA A 41 -0.01 9.93 4.44
N CYS A 42 -0.16 10.99 5.26
CA CYS A 42 0.33 12.32 4.89
C CYS A 42 1.85 12.48 5.00
N PRO A 43 2.55 11.95 6.02
CA PRO A 43 4.02 11.90 6.00
C PRO A 43 4.60 11.17 4.77
N VAL A 44 3.99 10.06 4.35
CA VAL A 44 4.36 9.35 3.10
C VAL A 44 4.09 10.21 1.87
N ALA A 45 2.93 10.88 1.80
CA ALA A 45 2.61 11.80 0.71
C ALA A 45 3.63 12.96 0.60
N GLN A 46 4.08 13.51 1.73
CA GLN A 46 5.10 14.55 1.76
C GLN A 46 6.45 14.06 1.20
N GLU A 47 6.88 12.85 1.57
CA GLU A 47 8.11 12.23 1.03
C GLU A 47 7.99 11.95 -0.48
N VAL A 48 6.83 11.43 -0.93
CA VAL A 48 6.56 11.21 -2.35
C VAL A 48 6.68 12.51 -3.13
N ARG A 49 5.99 13.57 -2.69
CA ARG A 49 6.05 14.88 -3.35
C ARG A 49 7.46 15.45 -3.35
N ALA A 50 8.19 15.34 -2.24
CA ALA A 50 9.56 15.83 -2.15
C ALA A 50 10.48 15.15 -3.17
N ARG A 51 10.35 13.82 -3.34
CA ARG A 51 11.09 13.04 -4.32
C ARG A 51 10.68 13.35 -5.76
N GLU A 52 9.39 13.49 -6.03
CA GLU A 52 8.87 13.79 -7.36
C GLU A 52 9.34 15.17 -7.83
N ASN A 53 9.31 16.18 -6.95
CA ASN A 53 9.74 17.55 -7.23
C ASN A 53 11.22 17.68 -7.64
N VAL A 54 12.06 16.71 -7.25
CA VAL A 54 13.48 16.67 -7.65
C VAL A 54 13.75 15.59 -8.71
N GLY A 55 12.70 15.04 -9.32
CA GLY A 55 12.80 14.08 -10.43
C GLY A 55 13.32 12.71 -10.03
N LEU A 56 13.11 12.28 -8.79
CA LEU A 56 13.49 10.94 -8.35
C LEU A 56 12.43 9.92 -8.72
N THR A 57 12.88 8.75 -9.17
CA THR A 57 11.98 7.65 -9.54
C THR A 57 11.30 7.08 -8.30
N ILE A 58 9.97 7.03 -8.34
CA ILE A 58 9.13 6.48 -7.28
C ILE A 58 8.11 5.55 -7.92
N TYR A 59 7.80 4.45 -7.24
CA TYR A 59 6.65 3.60 -7.51
C TYR A 59 5.74 3.67 -6.28
N ARG A 60 4.64 4.40 -6.39
CA ARG A 60 3.76 4.69 -5.25
C ARG A 60 2.63 3.67 -5.18
N CYS A 61 2.33 3.12 -3.99
CA CYS A 61 1.19 2.23 -3.78
C CYS A 61 0.31 2.58 -2.59
N GLN A 62 -0.88 2.00 -2.59
CA GLN A 62 -1.72 1.86 -1.40
C GLN A 62 -2.25 0.41 -1.30
N TYR A 63 -2.21 -0.19 -0.12
CA TYR A 63 -2.79 -1.52 0.13
C TYR A 63 -4.14 -1.40 0.85
N THR A 64 -5.15 -2.11 0.35
CA THR A 64 -6.52 -2.05 0.88
C THR A 64 -7.12 -3.41 1.24
N GLY A 65 -6.31 -4.46 1.21
CA GLY A 65 -6.74 -5.81 1.53
C GLY A 65 -7.28 -5.94 2.95
N ASN A 66 -8.48 -6.50 3.06
CA ASN A 66 -9.20 -6.75 4.31
C ASN A 66 -9.51 -8.24 4.45
N PHE A 67 -8.47 -9.06 4.52
CA PHE A 67 -8.61 -10.52 4.64
C PHE A 67 -8.82 -10.91 6.10
N THR A 68 -9.94 -11.57 6.43
CA THR A 68 -10.36 -11.86 7.82
C THR A 68 -9.35 -12.68 8.62
N ASN A 69 -8.54 -13.51 7.94
CA ASN A 69 -7.47 -14.30 8.55
C ASN A 69 -6.37 -13.39 9.14
N ILE A 70 -6.03 -12.29 8.44
CA ILE A 70 -5.06 -11.27 8.85
C ILE A 70 -5.70 -10.18 9.71
N SER A 71 -6.86 -9.66 9.28
CA SER A 71 -7.62 -8.54 9.85
C SER A 71 -8.98 -9.03 10.39
N PRO A 72 -9.01 -9.60 11.61
CA PRO A 72 -10.18 -10.36 12.09
C PRO A 72 -11.35 -9.50 12.56
N LEU A 73 -11.15 -8.22 12.82
CA LEU A 73 -12.22 -7.31 13.27
C LEU A 73 -12.60 -6.37 12.14
N LEU A 74 -13.91 -6.14 11.96
CA LEU A 74 -14.45 -5.35 10.85
C LEU A 74 -13.86 -3.93 10.76
N TRP A 75 -13.51 -3.33 11.89
CA TRP A 75 -12.95 -1.97 11.94
C TRP A 75 -11.45 -1.91 11.62
N MET A 76 -10.73 -3.04 11.62
CA MET A 76 -9.29 -3.06 11.38
C MET A 76 -8.95 -2.80 9.91
N GLY A 77 -9.68 -3.41 8.96
CA GLY A 77 -9.43 -3.21 7.53
C GLY A 77 -7.98 -3.53 7.15
N ALA A 78 -7.42 -2.77 6.20
CA ALA A 78 -5.99 -2.78 5.92
C ALA A 78 -5.22 -1.96 6.98
N TYR A 79 -5.05 -2.53 8.16
CA TYR A 79 -4.34 -1.88 9.27
C TYR A 79 -2.82 -1.89 9.07
N HIS A 80 -2.09 -1.12 9.87
CA HIS A 80 -0.63 -1.07 9.80
C HIS A 80 0.04 -2.46 9.85
N SER A 81 0.95 -2.75 8.91
CA SER A 81 1.63 -4.05 8.74
C SER A 81 0.78 -5.23 8.23
N SER A 82 -0.49 -5.02 7.88
CA SER A 82 -1.38 -6.10 7.40
C SER A 82 -1.07 -6.60 5.98
N GLU A 83 -0.26 -5.87 5.23
CA GLU A 83 0.25 -6.23 3.91
C GLU A 83 1.45 -7.18 3.97
N LEU A 84 2.18 -7.18 5.09
CA LEU A 84 3.41 -7.96 5.24
C LEU A 84 3.21 -9.48 5.08
N PRO A 85 2.15 -10.10 5.63
CA PRO A 85 1.95 -11.53 5.43
C PRO A 85 1.80 -11.93 3.95
N LEU A 86 1.22 -11.06 3.11
CA LEU A 86 1.15 -11.29 1.67
C LEU A 86 2.52 -11.12 1.02
N LEU A 87 3.23 -10.04 1.37
CA LEU A 87 4.53 -9.74 0.78
C LEU A 87 5.61 -10.78 1.10
N PHE A 88 5.50 -11.45 2.24
CA PHE A 88 6.48 -12.45 2.71
C PHE A 88 6.03 -13.91 2.55
N ASP A 89 4.94 -14.16 1.83
CA ASP A 89 4.39 -15.52 1.62
C ASP A 89 4.09 -16.26 2.94
N MET A 90 3.47 -15.54 3.89
CA MET A 90 3.08 -16.08 5.20
C MET A 90 1.58 -15.94 5.49
N HIS A 91 0.82 -15.39 4.55
CA HIS A 91 -0.59 -15.04 4.74
C HIS A 91 -1.46 -16.24 5.16
N PHE A 92 -1.19 -17.44 4.65
CA PHE A 92 -1.91 -18.67 5.01
C PHE A 92 -1.63 -19.17 6.44
N LEU A 93 -0.61 -18.64 7.12
CA LEU A 93 -0.28 -18.97 8.51
C LEU A 93 -1.08 -18.13 9.52
N TYR A 94 -1.76 -17.08 9.06
CA TYR A 94 -2.49 -16.15 9.94
C TYR A 94 -3.89 -16.66 10.23
N ARG A 95 -4.09 -17.33 11.38
CA ARG A 95 -5.39 -17.78 11.95
C ARG A 95 -6.18 -18.81 11.12
N SER A 96 -6.18 -18.73 9.80
CA SER A 96 -6.81 -19.68 8.88
C SER A 96 -6.12 -19.64 7.52
N ASN A 97 -6.39 -20.65 6.69
CA ASN A 97 -5.89 -20.71 5.33
C ASN A 97 -6.41 -19.52 4.50
N SER A 98 -5.60 -19.08 3.54
CA SER A 98 -5.93 -17.96 2.68
C SER A 98 -6.87 -18.34 1.55
N THR A 99 -7.61 -17.35 1.06
CA THR A 99 -8.51 -17.52 -0.10
C THR A 99 -7.72 -17.55 -1.42
N PRO A 100 -8.28 -18.10 -2.52
CA PRO A 100 -7.63 -18.02 -3.83
C PRO A 100 -7.31 -16.57 -4.25
N TYR A 101 -8.23 -15.62 -4.01
CA TYR A 101 -8.01 -14.22 -4.31
C TYR A 101 -6.85 -13.61 -3.50
N GLU A 102 -6.72 -14.00 -2.23
CA GLU A 102 -5.60 -13.57 -1.39
C GLU A 102 -4.24 -14.09 -1.91
N TYR A 103 -4.19 -15.33 -2.41
CA TYR A 103 -3.01 -15.84 -3.13
C TYR A 103 -2.71 -15.02 -4.39
N GLU A 104 -3.71 -14.69 -5.21
CA GLU A 104 -3.50 -13.88 -6.41
C GLU A 104 -2.94 -12.48 -6.10
N VAL A 105 -3.41 -11.85 -5.03
CA VAL A 105 -2.87 -10.57 -4.55
C VAL A 105 -1.43 -10.75 -4.05
N ALA A 106 -1.17 -11.77 -3.23
CA ALA A 106 0.16 -12.04 -2.68
C ALA A 106 1.19 -12.32 -3.78
N ASP A 107 0.86 -13.18 -4.75
CA ASP A 107 1.71 -13.49 -5.91
C ASP A 107 2.02 -12.24 -6.72
N THR A 108 1.02 -11.37 -6.93
CA THR A 108 1.20 -10.12 -7.67
C THR A 108 2.11 -9.15 -6.93
N MET A 109 1.94 -8.98 -5.62
CA MET A 109 2.81 -8.14 -4.80
C MET A 109 4.25 -8.65 -4.81
N GLN A 110 4.44 -9.95 -4.56
CA GLN A 110 5.76 -10.58 -4.56
C GLN A 110 6.46 -10.46 -5.92
N ALA A 111 5.74 -10.68 -7.02
CA ALA A 111 6.30 -10.57 -8.37
C ALA A 111 6.76 -9.13 -8.68
N LEU A 112 6.00 -8.12 -8.28
CA LEU A 112 6.39 -6.71 -8.46
C LEU A 112 7.61 -6.34 -7.61
N TRP A 113 7.64 -6.75 -6.34
CA TRP A 113 8.79 -6.50 -5.47
C TRP A 113 10.05 -7.22 -5.96
N LEU A 114 9.91 -8.47 -6.41
CA LEU A 114 11.01 -9.22 -7.01
C LEU A 114 11.52 -8.56 -8.29
N SER A 115 10.61 -8.10 -9.16
CA SER A 115 10.96 -7.37 -10.38
C SER A 115 11.78 -6.12 -10.07
N PHE A 116 11.32 -5.31 -9.11
CA PHE A 116 12.03 -4.13 -8.63
C PHE A 116 13.40 -4.44 -8.01
N ALA A 117 13.47 -5.45 -7.15
CA ALA A 117 14.70 -5.83 -6.46
C ALA A 117 15.77 -6.38 -7.42
N ASN A 118 15.35 -7.05 -8.49
CA ASN A 118 16.26 -7.58 -9.51
C ASN A 118 16.92 -6.47 -10.35
N ASP A 119 16.15 -5.43 -10.72
CA ASP A 119 16.67 -4.30 -11.50
C ASP A 119 15.85 -3.03 -11.21
N PRO A 120 16.23 -2.22 -10.20
CA PRO A 120 15.46 -1.06 -9.80
C PRO A 120 15.47 0.06 -10.86
N GLN A 121 16.31 -0.02 -11.89
CA GLN A 121 16.35 0.93 -13.01
C GLN A 121 15.26 0.65 -14.06
N LYS A 122 14.60 -0.51 -13.99
CA LYS A 122 13.45 -0.85 -14.83
C LYS A 122 12.16 -0.72 -14.04
N ALA A 123 11.08 -0.39 -14.75
CA ALA A 123 9.74 -0.39 -14.19
C ALA A 123 9.41 -1.79 -13.65
N PRO A 124 8.96 -1.93 -12.39
CA PRO A 124 8.47 -3.19 -11.85
C PRO A 124 7.35 -3.73 -12.71
N SER A 125 7.42 -5.00 -13.08
CA SER A 125 6.45 -5.59 -14.00
C SER A 125 6.21 -7.06 -13.71
N THR A 126 4.99 -7.50 -13.97
CA THR A 126 4.59 -8.92 -14.09
C THR A 126 4.25 -9.22 -15.55
N SER A 127 3.71 -10.42 -15.83
CA SER A 127 3.15 -10.74 -17.15
C SER A 127 1.88 -9.93 -17.49
N GLU A 128 1.24 -9.31 -16.50
CA GLU A 128 -0.06 -8.66 -16.64
C GLU A 128 0.01 -7.13 -16.54
N ILE A 129 0.96 -6.61 -15.76
CA ILE A 129 1.06 -5.18 -15.48
C ILE A 129 2.52 -4.71 -15.49
N THR A 130 2.71 -3.46 -15.91
CA THR A 130 3.95 -2.70 -15.71
C THR A 130 3.61 -1.49 -14.86
N TRP A 131 4.23 -1.37 -13.70
CA TRP A 131 4.00 -0.28 -12.76
C TRP A 131 4.70 0.99 -13.27
N PRO A 132 3.97 2.03 -13.70
CA PRO A 132 4.57 3.26 -14.18
C PRO A 132 5.29 3.98 -13.04
N VAL A 133 6.28 4.80 -13.40
CA VAL A 133 6.81 5.80 -12.47
C VAL A 133 5.67 6.69 -12.01
N TYR A 134 5.63 6.99 -10.73
CA TYR A 134 4.61 7.85 -10.16
C TYR A 134 4.68 9.25 -10.77
N ASP A 135 3.50 9.75 -11.12
CA ASP A 135 3.20 11.07 -11.66
C ASP A 135 1.89 11.52 -11.01
N SER A 136 1.96 12.61 -10.23
CA SER A 136 0.85 13.18 -9.47
C SER A 136 -0.31 13.65 -10.35
N GLU A 137 -0.05 13.94 -11.64
CA GLU A 137 -1.05 14.40 -12.59
C GLU A 137 -1.72 13.25 -13.37
N GLN A 138 -1.37 11.99 -13.08
CA GLN A 138 -1.86 10.79 -13.77
C GLN A 138 -2.32 9.70 -12.80
N ASP A 139 -3.12 8.76 -13.31
CA ASP A 139 -3.41 7.50 -12.61
C ASP A 139 -2.17 6.59 -12.67
N SER A 140 -1.27 6.78 -11.70
CA SER A 140 0.05 6.12 -11.65
C SER A 140 0.35 5.45 -10.30
N MET A 141 -0.46 5.69 -9.26
CA MET A 141 -0.35 4.99 -7.98
C MET A 141 -1.01 3.61 -8.08
N LEU A 142 -0.32 2.57 -7.65
CA LEU A 142 -0.85 1.20 -7.66
C LEU A 142 -1.65 0.91 -6.40
N LEU A 143 -2.93 0.65 -6.55
CA LEU A 143 -3.84 0.28 -5.48
C LEU A 143 -4.01 -1.26 -5.47
N PHE A 144 -3.69 -1.89 -4.34
CA PHE A 144 -3.76 -3.34 -4.15
C PHE A 144 -5.01 -3.76 -3.40
N ALA A 145 -5.65 -4.84 -3.87
CA ALA A 145 -6.72 -5.57 -3.19
C ALA A 145 -8.00 -4.77 -2.88
N GLU A 146 -8.45 -3.95 -3.83
CA GLU A 146 -9.69 -3.19 -3.68
C GLU A 146 -10.87 -3.94 -4.34
N GLY A 147 -11.85 -4.34 -3.52
CA GLY A 147 -12.98 -5.13 -4.01
C GLY A 147 -12.49 -6.45 -4.60
N ASP A 148 -12.87 -6.73 -5.86
CA ASP A 148 -12.44 -7.92 -6.60
C ASP A 148 -11.20 -7.66 -7.48
N MET A 149 -10.63 -6.45 -7.45
CA MET A 149 -9.47 -6.07 -8.27
C MET A 149 -8.18 -6.28 -7.48
N LYS A 150 -7.32 -7.19 -7.94
CA LYS A 150 -6.00 -7.39 -7.31
C LYS A 150 -5.11 -6.15 -7.39
N THR A 151 -5.16 -5.44 -8.52
CA THR A 151 -4.43 -4.21 -8.78
C THR A 151 -5.26 -3.25 -9.64
N GLN A 152 -5.08 -1.94 -9.41
CA GLN A 152 -5.58 -0.88 -10.28
C GLN A 152 -4.69 0.36 -10.18
N PHE A 153 -4.55 1.12 -11.26
CA PHE A 153 -3.90 2.43 -11.21
C PHE A 153 -4.92 3.50 -10.86
N VAL A 154 -4.54 4.39 -9.94
CA VAL A 154 -5.38 5.50 -9.46
C VAL A 154 -4.52 6.75 -9.25
N SER A 155 -5.15 7.92 -9.25
CA SER A 155 -4.49 9.16 -8.87
C SER A 155 -4.04 9.16 -7.40
N GLY A 156 -2.89 9.78 -7.15
CA GLY A 156 -2.39 10.02 -5.79
C GLY A 156 -3.29 10.92 -4.95
N GLU A 157 -4.18 11.70 -5.57
CA GLU A 157 -5.17 12.55 -4.89
C GLU A 157 -6.08 11.76 -3.93
N ARG A 158 -6.23 10.45 -4.15
CA ARG A 158 -6.92 9.55 -3.21
C ARG A 158 -6.38 9.67 -1.78
N ILE A 159 -5.08 9.89 -1.64
CA ILE A 159 -4.42 10.13 -0.35
C ILE A 159 -4.19 11.64 -0.18
N ASP A 160 -3.60 12.27 -1.18
CA ASP A 160 -3.00 13.61 -1.05
C ASP A 160 -4.04 14.72 -0.88
N GLY A 161 -5.25 14.54 -1.42
CA GLY A 161 -6.36 15.50 -1.26
C GLY A 161 -6.80 15.68 0.20
N ASN A 162 -6.37 14.78 1.09
CA ASN A 162 -6.64 14.84 2.53
C ASN A 162 -5.48 15.44 3.35
N CYS A 163 -4.35 15.75 2.69
CA CYS A 163 -3.13 16.19 3.35
C CYS A 163 -2.92 17.69 3.19
N THR A 164 -2.67 18.38 4.30
CA THR A 164 -2.26 19.79 4.26
C THR A 164 -0.83 19.91 3.75
N LEU A 165 -0.61 20.87 2.84
CA LEU A 165 0.70 21.23 2.29
C LEU A 165 1.69 21.66 3.39
#